data_AF-A0A401LP44-F1
#
_entry.id   AF-A0A401LP44-F1
#
_cell.length_a   1.000
_cell.length_b   1.000
_cell.length_c   1.000
_cell.angle_alpha   90.00
_cell.angle_beta   90.00
_cell.angle_gamma   90.00
#
_symmetry.space_group_name_H-M   'P 1'
#
loop_
_entity.id
_entity.type
_entity.pdbx_description
1 polymer ?
#
loop_
_entity_poly.entity_id
_entity_poly.type
_entity_poly.pdbx_seq_one_letter_code
_entity_poly.pdbx_strand_id
1 'polypeptide(L)'
;MEAGSETTVRGYKFTYDRLARIKNAAYGEGDNLSLNTNRFSEQVTGYDKQGNILGLSRYGQISETGYSLIDNLTLSYNGNQLKAVKDNATNPVYGNGVEFKDGANAETEYTYDENGNLTKDFNKKLLKFNIIG
;
A
#
# COMPACT_ATOMS: atom_id res chain seq x y z
N MET A 1 5.87 27.77 -18.23
CA MET A 1 5.18 27.05 -17.15
C MET A 1 6.01 27.32 -15.90
N GLU A 2 5.53 28.17 -15.00
CA GLU A 2 6.24 28.45 -13.75
C GLU A 2 6.23 27.19 -12.90
N ALA A 3 7.41 26.60 -12.67
CA ALA A 3 7.61 25.72 -11.53
C ALA A 3 7.52 26.61 -10.29
N GLY A 4 6.36 26.62 -9.64
CA GLY A 4 6.17 27.34 -8.39
C GLY A 4 7.26 26.91 -7.40
N SER A 5 7.89 27.89 -6.75
CA SER A 5 8.87 27.69 -5.70
C SER A 5 8.22 26.98 -4.51
N GLU A 6 8.08 25.67 -4.59
CA GLU A 6 7.50 24.90 -3.52
C GLU A 6 8.49 24.77 -2.38
N THR A 7 8.25 25.50 -1.29
CA THR A 7 9.11 25.55 -0.11
C THR A 7 8.62 24.67 1.04
N THR A 8 7.49 23.99 0.84
CA THR A 8 6.85 23.19 1.87
C THR A 8 7.64 21.92 2.14
N VAL A 9 8.25 21.83 3.33
CA VAL A 9 8.83 20.59 3.85
C VAL A 9 7.71 19.55 4.01
N ARG A 10 7.94 18.34 3.52
CA ARG A 10 7.04 17.18 3.67
C ARG A 10 7.84 15.99 4.16
N GLY A 11 7.20 15.12 4.94
CA GLY A 11 7.87 13.94 5.46
C GLY A 11 6.98 13.09 6.34
N TYR A 12 7.62 12.10 6.97
CA TYR A 12 6.96 11.10 7.78
C TYR A 12 7.62 10.95 9.14
N LYS A 13 6.80 10.83 10.20
CA LYS A 13 7.24 10.38 11.52
C LYS A 13 7.02 8.88 11.64
N PHE A 14 8.10 8.14 11.78
CA PHE A 14 8.05 6.69 11.90
C PHE A 14 7.91 6.25 13.36
N THR A 15 7.07 5.25 13.58
CA THR A 15 6.98 4.55 14.87
C THR A 15 7.13 3.07 14.64
N TYR A 16 7.60 2.36 15.67
CA TYR A 16 7.92 0.95 15.59
C TYR A 16 7.21 0.17 16.69
N ASP A 17 6.96 -1.12 16.45
CA ASP A 17 6.54 -2.05 17.49
C ASP A 17 7.74 -2.46 18.39
N ARG A 18 7.47 -3.32 19.39
CA ARG A 18 8.51 -3.78 20.34
C ARG A 18 9.58 -4.67 19.71
N LEU A 19 9.39 -5.12 18.47
CA LEU A 19 10.34 -5.90 17.70
C LEU A 19 11.07 -5.04 16.65
N ALA A 20 11.00 -3.70 16.78
CA ALA A 20 11.60 -2.73 15.88
C ALA A 20 11.09 -2.80 14.42
N ARG A 21 9.85 -3.27 14.22
CA ARG A 21 9.18 -3.25 12.91
C ARG A 21 8.29 -2.03 12.79
N ILE A 22 8.18 -1.46 11.59
CA ILE A 22 7.39 -0.24 11.37
C ILE A 22 5.92 -0.46 11.76
N LYS A 23 5.33 0.49 12.49
CA LYS A 23 3.92 0.48 12.87
C LYS A 23 3.15 1.59 12.16
N ASN A 24 3.72 2.79 12.12
CA ASN A 24 3.13 3.93 11.43
C ASN A 24 4.20 4.73 10.71
N ALA A 25 3.87 5.23 9.53
CA ALA A 25 4.50 6.35 8.88
C ALA A 25 3.48 7.51 8.87
N ALA A 26 3.56 8.41 9.84
CA ALA A 26 2.62 9.53 9.94
C ALA A 26 3.08 10.70 9.07
N TYR A 27 2.34 10.98 7.99
CA TYR A 27 2.63 12.10 7.11
C TYR A 27 2.43 13.44 7.82
N GLY A 28 3.28 14.42 7.51
CA GLY A 28 3.10 15.81 7.91
C GLY A 28 3.86 16.78 7.02
N GLU A 29 3.53 18.06 7.18
CA GLU A 29 4.10 19.18 6.45
C GLU A 29 4.66 20.26 7.40
N GLY A 30 5.54 21.10 6.88
CA GLY A 30 6.27 22.14 7.62
C GLY A 30 7.48 21.58 8.38
N ASP A 31 8.31 22.46 8.93
CA ASP A 31 9.60 22.11 9.55
C ASP A 31 9.49 21.01 10.64
N ASN A 32 8.37 20.99 11.36
CA ASN A 32 8.10 20.01 12.43
C ASN A 32 7.18 18.85 12.02
N LEU A 33 6.79 18.77 10.74
CA LEU A 33 5.87 17.77 10.20
C LEU A 33 4.58 17.64 11.05
N SER A 34 3.97 18.77 11.38
CA SER A 34 2.79 18.87 12.26
C SER A 34 1.57 19.45 11.56
N LEU A 35 1.73 19.98 10.35
CA LEU A 35 0.65 20.48 9.52
C LEU A 35 0.17 19.37 8.59
N ASN A 36 -1.10 19.46 8.15
CA ASN A 36 -1.67 18.56 7.14
C ASN A 36 -1.44 17.07 7.45
N THR A 37 -1.49 16.73 8.74
CA THR A 37 -1.32 15.36 9.21
C THR A 37 -2.49 14.50 8.72
N ASN A 38 -2.24 13.20 8.51
CA ASN A 38 -3.22 12.22 8.03
C ASN A 38 -3.62 12.31 6.54
N ARG A 39 -2.86 13.04 5.70
CA ARG A 39 -3.08 13.03 4.25
C ARG A 39 -2.62 11.74 3.59
N PHE A 40 -1.34 11.41 3.74
CA PHE A 40 -0.69 10.29 3.08
C PHE A 40 -0.09 9.30 4.07
N SER A 41 -0.63 9.25 5.29
CA SER A 41 -0.14 8.38 6.35
C SER A 41 -0.32 6.90 5.99
N GLU A 42 0.60 6.07 6.46
CA GLU A 42 0.52 4.61 6.34
C GLU A 42 0.58 3.96 7.72
N GLN A 43 -0.16 2.86 7.88
CA GLN A 43 -0.17 2.09 9.12
C GLN A 43 -0.15 0.60 8.82
N VAL A 44 0.84 -0.10 9.40
CA VAL A 44 0.81 -1.56 9.45
C VAL A 44 -0.07 -1.98 10.61
N THR A 45 -1.15 -2.70 10.32
CA THR A 45 -2.17 -3.10 11.30
C THR A 45 -1.86 -4.46 11.94
N GLY A 46 -0.92 -5.22 11.38
CA GLY A 46 -0.49 -6.48 11.95
C GLY A 46 0.70 -7.11 11.23
N TYR A 47 1.37 -7.99 11.95
CA TYR A 47 2.41 -8.86 11.43
C TYR A 47 2.16 -10.29 11.89
N ASP A 48 2.56 -11.27 11.07
CA ASP A 48 2.66 -12.64 11.55
C ASP A 48 3.95 -12.85 12.37
N LYS A 49 4.17 -14.09 12.80
CA LYS A 49 5.34 -14.49 13.60
C LYS A 49 6.64 -14.45 12.81
N GLN A 50 6.57 -14.56 11.47
CA GLN A 50 7.71 -14.51 10.56
C GLN A 50 8.06 -13.07 10.18
N GLY A 51 7.19 -12.10 10.48
CA GLY A 51 7.39 -10.69 10.18
C GLY A 51 6.75 -10.24 8.87
N ASN A 52 5.91 -11.06 8.24
CA ASN A 52 5.12 -10.63 7.09
C ASN A 52 4.02 -9.67 7.53
N ILE A 53 3.79 -8.60 6.77
CA ILE A 53 2.71 -7.64 7.02
C ILE A 53 1.38 -8.32 6.75
N LEU A 54 0.49 -8.40 7.75
CA LEU A 54 -0.85 -8.98 7.61
C LEU A 54 -1.90 -7.94 7.22
N GLY A 55 -1.66 -6.67 7.49
CA GLY A 55 -2.54 -5.60 7.02
C GLY A 55 -1.87 -4.25 6.95
N LEU A 56 -2.33 -3.44 6.00
CA LEU A 56 -1.79 -2.13 5.67
C LEU A 56 -2.94 -1.17 5.36
N SER A 57 -2.99 -0.06 6.10
CA SER A 57 -3.89 1.04 5.82
C SER A 57 -3.11 2.20 5.22
N ARG A 58 -3.58 2.76 4.09
CA ARG A 58 -2.98 3.95 3.46
C ARG A 58 -4.01 5.04 3.29
N TYR A 59 -3.63 6.25 3.63
CA TYR A 59 -4.44 7.45 3.43
C TYR A 59 -4.00 8.14 2.14
N GLY A 60 -4.94 8.82 1.51
CA GLY A 60 -4.70 9.56 0.29
C GLY A 60 -5.85 10.51 -0.03
N GLN A 61 -5.75 11.13 -1.18
CA GLN A 61 -6.68 12.16 -1.60
C GLN A 61 -7.98 11.53 -2.15
N ILE A 62 -9.13 11.98 -1.65
CA ILE A 62 -10.46 11.48 -2.05
C ILE A 62 -11.35 12.57 -2.68
N SER A 63 -10.91 13.83 -2.63
CA SER A 63 -11.48 14.96 -3.38
C SER A 63 -10.42 16.04 -3.58
N GLU A 64 -10.75 17.15 -4.26
CA GLU A 64 -9.82 18.27 -4.50
C GLU A 64 -9.10 18.76 -3.23
N THR A 65 -9.77 18.73 -2.08
CA THR A 65 -9.21 19.17 -0.78
C THR A 65 -9.27 18.10 0.32
N GLY A 66 -10.00 17.01 0.10
CA GLY A 66 -10.28 15.97 1.09
C GLY A 66 -9.29 14.80 1.04
N TYR A 67 -8.95 14.29 2.22
CA TYR A 67 -8.06 13.15 2.40
C TYR A 67 -8.69 12.14 3.36
N SER A 68 -8.58 10.86 3.03
CA SER A 68 -9.13 9.77 3.83
C SER A 68 -8.42 8.46 3.50
N LEU A 69 -8.85 7.37 4.13
CA LEU A 69 -8.38 6.02 3.86
C LEU A 69 -8.70 5.63 2.41
N ILE A 70 -7.66 5.30 1.64
CA ILE A 70 -7.78 4.86 0.24
C ILE A 70 -7.46 3.38 0.05
N ASP A 71 -6.72 2.78 0.99
CA ASP A 71 -6.45 1.34 1.04
C ASP A 71 -6.65 0.81 2.46
N ASN A 72 -7.30 -0.33 2.57
CA ASN A 72 -7.43 -1.11 3.80
C ASN A 72 -7.15 -2.58 3.50
N LEU A 73 -5.88 -2.88 3.31
CA LEU A 73 -5.40 -4.13 2.77
C LEU A 73 -5.31 -5.21 3.85
N THR A 74 -5.84 -6.38 3.56
CA THR A 74 -5.57 -7.63 4.26
C THR A 74 -4.71 -8.51 3.38
N LEU A 75 -3.51 -8.87 3.85
CA LEU A 75 -2.54 -9.65 3.11
C LEU A 75 -2.48 -11.07 3.68
N SER A 76 -2.52 -12.06 2.80
CA SER A 76 -2.38 -13.48 3.16
C SER A 76 -1.18 -14.10 2.47
N TYR A 77 -0.61 -15.15 3.06
CA TYR A 77 0.64 -15.74 2.60
C TYR A 77 0.58 -17.27 2.60
N ASN A 78 1.44 -17.87 1.77
CA ASN A 78 1.87 -19.25 1.88
C ASN A 78 3.37 -19.25 2.23
N GLY A 79 3.71 -19.49 3.50
CA GLY A 79 5.05 -19.18 4.01
C GLY A 79 5.33 -17.68 3.91
N ASN A 80 6.40 -17.28 3.22
CA ASN A 80 6.75 -15.87 2.96
C ASN A 80 6.37 -15.41 1.54
N GLN A 81 5.60 -16.21 0.80
CA GLN A 81 5.07 -15.84 -0.52
C GLN A 81 3.69 -15.22 -0.36
N LEU A 82 3.49 -14.01 -0.89
CA LEU A 82 2.20 -13.34 -0.88
C LEU A 82 1.19 -14.18 -1.67
N LYS A 83 0.03 -14.49 -1.09
CA LYS A 83 -0.98 -15.38 -1.68
C LYS A 83 -2.13 -14.58 -2.29
N ALA A 84 -2.68 -13.63 -1.55
CA ALA A 84 -3.78 -12.77 -1.96
C ALA A 84 -3.77 -11.47 -1.16
N VAL A 85 -4.30 -10.40 -1.76
CA VAL A 85 -4.46 -9.08 -1.13
C VAL A 85 -5.89 -8.63 -1.34
N LYS A 86 -6.63 -8.47 -0.24
CA LYS A 86 -7.99 -7.93 -0.27
C LYS A 86 -7.98 -6.48 0.16
N ASP A 87 -8.60 -5.59 -0.60
CA ASP A 87 -8.85 -4.22 -0.18
C ASP A 87 -10.27 -4.04 0.37
N ASN A 88 -10.37 -3.50 1.58
CA ASN A 88 -11.65 -3.21 2.24
C ASN A 88 -11.93 -1.70 2.30
N ALA A 89 -11.12 -0.86 1.67
CA ALA A 89 -11.40 0.56 1.55
C ALA A 89 -12.56 0.79 0.58
N THR A 90 -13.40 1.78 0.88
CA THR A 90 -14.60 2.11 0.09
C THR A 90 -14.53 3.50 -0.52
N ASN A 91 -13.55 4.32 -0.15
CA ASN A 91 -13.43 5.67 -0.68
C ASN A 91 -12.80 5.63 -2.07
N PRO A 92 -13.38 6.31 -3.07
CA PRO A 92 -12.72 6.48 -4.35
C PRO A 92 -11.53 7.43 -4.22
N VAL A 93 -10.45 7.14 -4.94
CA VAL A 93 -9.31 8.06 -5.01
C VAL A 93 -9.56 9.16 -6.03
N TYR A 94 -9.14 10.37 -5.67
CA TYR A 94 -9.28 11.53 -6.52
C TYR A 94 -8.17 11.61 -7.57
N GLY A 95 -8.53 11.90 -8.82
CA GLY A 95 -7.58 12.05 -9.92
C GLY A 95 -6.90 10.72 -10.31
N ASN A 96 -5.59 10.76 -10.58
CA ASN A 96 -4.79 9.60 -10.94
C ASN A 96 -4.29 8.88 -9.69
N GLY A 97 -5.23 8.37 -8.90
CA GLY A 97 -4.95 7.59 -7.69
C GLY A 97 -3.98 6.43 -7.91
N VAL A 98 -3.22 6.10 -6.86
CA VAL A 98 -2.26 4.98 -6.82
C VAL A 98 -2.65 3.94 -5.77
N GLU A 99 -3.93 3.90 -5.39
CA GLU A 99 -4.49 2.85 -4.56
C GLU A 99 -4.32 1.47 -5.21
N PHE A 100 -4.37 0.45 -4.37
CA PHE A 100 -4.43 -0.91 -4.81
C PHE A 100 -5.73 -1.16 -5.56
N LYS A 101 -5.62 -1.77 -6.73
CA LYS A 101 -6.78 -2.17 -7.53
C LYS A 101 -7.05 -3.63 -7.24
N ASP A 102 -7.96 -3.87 -6.30
CA ASP A 102 -8.46 -5.21 -5.97
C ASP A 102 -9.36 -5.73 -7.12
N GLY A 103 -8.70 -6.26 -8.14
CA GLY A 103 -9.30 -6.68 -9.40
C GLY A 103 -9.63 -8.17 -9.46
N ALA A 104 -9.24 -8.93 -8.43
CA ALA A 104 -9.48 -10.34 -8.28
C ALA A 104 -10.24 -10.63 -6.98
N ASN A 105 -10.84 -11.82 -6.89
CA ASN A 105 -11.39 -12.29 -5.63
C ASN A 105 -11.24 -13.81 -5.63
N ALA A 106 -10.01 -14.24 -5.44
CA ALA A 106 -9.64 -15.65 -5.47
C ALA A 106 -8.88 -16.02 -4.18
N GLU A 107 -8.92 -17.29 -3.81
CA GLU A 107 -8.16 -17.75 -2.64
C GLU A 107 -6.64 -17.57 -2.84
N THR A 108 -6.17 -17.67 -4.08
CA THR A 108 -4.79 -17.41 -4.49
C THR A 108 -4.79 -16.53 -5.74
N GLU A 109 -4.16 -15.37 -5.64
CA GLU A 109 -4.11 -14.33 -6.69
C GLU A 109 -2.70 -14.11 -7.23
N TYR A 110 -1.71 -14.44 -6.41
CA TYR A 110 -0.30 -14.40 -6.74
C TYR A 110 0.26 -15.81 -6.75
N THR A 111 0.85 -16.22 -7.87
CA THR A 111 1.49 -17.54 -7.99
C THR A 111 2.95 -17.41 -8.38
N TYR A 112 3.76 -18.36 -7.97
CA TYR A 112 5.21 -18.34 -8.16
C TYR A 112 5.68 -19.63 -8.84
N ASP A 113 6.78 -19.55 -9.59
CA ASP A 113 7.51 -20.75 -10.00
C ASP A 113 8.35 -21.30 -8.85
N GLU A 114 8.99 -22.45 -9.06
CA GLU A 114 9.82 -23.14 -8.05
C GLU A 114 11.01 -22.30 -7.57
N ASN A 115 11.45 -21.31 -8.36
CA ASN A 115 12.53 -20.40 -8.00
C ASN A 115 12.02 -19.15 -7.26
N GLY A 116 10.70 -19.04 -7.04
CA GLY A 116 10.08 -17.92 -6.35
C GLY A 116 9.80 -16.70 -7.24
N ASN A 117 9.89 -16.82 -8.57
CA ASN A 117 9.53 -15.71 -9.45
C ASN A 117 8.01 -15.63 -9.59
N LEU A 118 7.45 -14.42 -9.55
CA LEU A 118 6.03 -14.19 -9.78
C LEU A 118 5.65 -14.60 -11.22
N THR A 119 4.68 -15.51 -11.35
CA THR A 119 4.19 -16.02 -12.64
C THR A 119 2.80 -15.50 -12.99
N LYS A 120 1.97 -15.18 -11.98
CA LYS A 120 0.64 -14.62 -12.17
C LYS A 120 0.35 -13.58 -11.09
N ASP A 121 -0.31 -12.52 -11.50
CA ASP A 121 -0.92 -11.51 -10.64
C ASP A 121 -2.32 -11.23 -11.19
N PHE A 122 -3.34 -11.77 -10.52
CA PHE A 122 -4.71 -11.66 -10.97
C PHE A 122 -5.27 -10.24 -10.84
N ASN A 123 -4.76 -9.44 -9.89
CA ASN A 123 -5.16 -8.04 -9.72
C ASN A 123 -4.70 -7.17 -10.90
N LYS A 124 -3.54 -7.50 -11.49
CA LYS A 124 -3.03 -6.83 -12.71
C LYS A 124 -3.43 -7.51 -14.01
N LYS A 125 -4.21 -8.60 -13.95
CA LYS A 125 -4.52 -9.48 -15.10
C LYS A 125 -3.25 -9.95 -15.82
N LEU A 126 -2.14 -10.04 -15.11
CA LEU A 126 -0.89 -10.56 -15.65
C LEU A 126 -0.98 -12.08 -15.65
N LEU A 127 -1.12 -12.64 -16.84
CA LEU A 127 -0.95 -14.07 -17.11
C LEU A 127 0.30 -14.18 -17.97
N LYS A 128 1.33 -14.90 -17.51
CA LYS A 128 2.54 -15.15 -18.30
C LYS A 128 2.14 -15.78 -19.64
N PHE A 129 2.32 -15.05 -20.74
CA PHE A 129 2.24 -15.63 -22.09
C PHE A 129 3.52 -16.42 -22.30
N ASN A 130 3.42 -17.75 -22.38
CA ASN A 130 4.53 -18.55 -22.90
C ASN A 130 4.70 -18.17 -24.38
N ILE A 131 5.76 -17.43 -24.70
CA ILE A 131 6.22 -17.33 -26.07
C ILE A 131 6.86 -18.68 -26.38
N ILE A 132 6.15 -19.49 -27.16
CA ILE A 132 6.65 -20.77 -27.65
C ILE A 132 7.69 -20.41 -28.72
N GLY A 133 8.95 -20.78 -28.48
CA GLY A 133 10.02 -20.75 -29.48
C GLY A 133 10.04 -22.01 -30.32
#